data_AF-A0A6N9V938-F1
#
_entry.id   AF-A0A6N9V938-F1
#
_cell.length_a   1.000
_cell.length_b   1.000
_cell.length_c   1.000
_cell.angle_alpha   90.00
_cell.angle_beta   90.00
_cell.angle_gamma   90.00
#
_symmetry.space_group_name_H-M   'P 1'
#
loop_
_entity.id
_entity.type
_entity.pdbx_description
1 polymer ?
#
loop_
_entity_poly.entity_id
_entity_poly.type
_entity_poly.pdbx_seq_one_letter_code
_entity_poly.pdbx_strand_id
1 'polypeptide(L)' 'DAEGNLYQGLHGRPAMAVYDRHGARLATVEVPARHKGLESATNVAITPGGTRAYMTVSGPAGGYVYTFDALGQ' A
#
# COMPACT_ATOMS: atom_id res chain seq x y z
N ASP A 1 6.34 -0.67 -8.80
CA ASP A 1 5.83 -1.71 -9.74
C ASP A 1 6.78 -1.76 -10.94
N ALA A 2 6.44 -2.43 -12.04
CA ALA A 2 7.35 -2.57 -13.18
C ALA A 2 7.55 -1.26 -13.96
N GLU A 3 6.62 -0.30 -13.85
CA GLU A 3 6.77 1.06 -14.39
C GLU A 3 7.68 1.96 -13.53
N GLY A 4 8.11 1.47 -12.36
CA GLY A 4 8.98 2.19 -11.44
C GLY A 4 8.23 3.07 -10.43
N ASN A 5 6.92 2.89 -10.26
CA ASN A 5 6.17 3.61 -9.23
C ASN A 5 6.57 3.14 -7.82
N LEU A 6 6.70 4.11 -6.90
CA LEU A 6 7.02 3.92 -5.50
C LEU A 6 5.74 3.85 -4.65
N TYR A 7 5.63 2.81 -3.82
CA TYR A 7 4.53 2.63 -2.88
C TYR A 7 5.08 2.81 -1.46
N GLN A 8 4.65 3.86 -0.77
CA GLN A 8 5.14 4.23 0.54
C GLN A 8 4.05 4.02 1.60
N GLY A 9 4.29 3.08 2.52
CA GLY A 9 3.48 2.92 3.73
C GLY A 9 3.53 4.16 4.61
N LEU A 10 2.39 4.52 5.19
CA LEU A 10 2.27 5.65 6.09
C LEU A 10 2.22 5.17 7.54
N HIS A 11 3.11 5.71 8.38
CA HIS A 11 3.04 5.51 9.83
C HIS A 11 1.93 6.39 10.43
N GLY A 12 1.08 5.82 11.28
CA GLY A 12 -0.07 6.50 11.87
C GLY A 12 -1.26 6.69 10.91
N ARG A 13 -1.19 6.12 9.71
CA ARG A 13 -2.34 6.00 8.79
C ARG A 13 -2.31 4.66 8.06
N PRO A 14 -3.39 3.85 8.08
CA PRO A 14 -3.44 2.57 7.36
C PRO A 14 -3.68 2.78 5.84
N ALA A 15 -2.70 3.40 5.17
CA ALA A 15 -2.74 3.74 3.75
C ALA A 15 -1.34 3.82 3.14
N MET A 16 -1.27 3.76 1.81
CA MET A 16 -0.03 3.97 1.05
C MET A 16 -0.14 5.13 0.09
N ALA A 17 0.88 5.99 0.09
CA ALA A 17 1.09 6.97 -0.96
C ALA A 17 1.76 6.32 -2.17
N VAL A 18 1.29 6.64 -3.39
CA VAL A 18 1.90 6.14 -4.63
C VAL A 18 2.50 7.31 -5.40
N TYR A 19 3.76 7.20 -5.78
CA TYR A 19 4.49 8.19 -6.56
C TYR A 19 5.01 7.56 -7.85
N ASP A 20 5.12 8.35 -8.91
CA ASP A 20 5.81 7.92 -10.12
C ASP A 20 7.33 7.87 -9.90
N ARG A 21 8.05 7.38 -10.92
CA ARG A 21 9.51 7.29 -10.90
C ARG A 21 10.24 8.64 -10.83
N HIS A 22 9.53 9.75 -11.01
CA HIS A 22 10.04 11.11 -10.94
C HIS A 22 9.64 11.82 -9.63
N GLY A 23 8.91 11.14 -8.74
CA GLY A 23 8.45 11.67 -7.45
C GLY A 23 7.12 12.41 -7.50
N ALA A 24 6.42 12.44 -8.64
CA ALA A 24 5.08 13.04 -8.71
C ALA A 24 4.07 12.13 -7.99
N ARG A 25 3.17 12.72 -7.21
CA ARG A 25 2.13 11.97 -6.48
C ARG A 25 1.04 11.50 -7.44
N LEU A 26 0.82 10.19 -7.48
CA LEU A 26 -0.19 9.55 -8.34
C LEU A 26 -1.50 9.26 -7.60
N ALA A 27 -1.42 8.62 -6.43
CA ALA A 27 -2.61 8.13 -5.73
C ALA A 27 -2.40 7.92 -4.23
N THR A 28 -3.47 7.48 -3.55
CA THR A 28 -3.42 6.89 -2.22
C THR A 28 -4.21 5.58 -2.21
N VAL A 29 -3.58 4.49 -1.78
CA VAL A 29 -4.27 3.21 -1.52
C VAL A 29 -4.72 3.21 -0.07
N GLU A 30 -6.02 3.15 0.16
CA GLU A 30 -6.63 3.21 1.50
C GLU A 30 -7.12 1.82 1.93
N VAL A 31 -6.93 1.49 3.21
CA VAL A 31 -7.66 0.37 3.81
C VAL A 31 -9.13 0.77 4.01
N PRO A 32 -10.12 -0.11 3.74
CA PRO A 32 -11.52 0.24 3.89
C PRO A 32 -11.86 0.76 5.29
N ALA A 33 -12.49 1.93 5.37
CA ALA A 33 -12.80 2.63 6.63
C ALA A 33 -13.70 1.85 7.60
N ARG A 34 -14.38 0.79 7.13
CA ARG A 34 -15.15 -0.14 7.97
C ARG A 34 -14.26 -1.01 8.87
N HIS A 35 -12.99 -1.22 8.50
CA HIS A 35 -12.04 -1.95 9.34
C HIS A 35 -11.44 -0.97 10.35
N LYS A 36 -11.61 -1.27 11.64
CA LYS A 36 -11.26 -0.39 12.76
C LYS A 36 -10.01 -0.88 13.47
N GLY A 37 -9.35 0.01 14.20
CA GLY A 37 -8.16 -0.31 15.00
C GLY A 37 -6.90 -0.55 14.17
N LEU A 38 -6.83 -0.05 12.94
CA LEU A 38 -5.65 -0.14 12.09
C LEU A 38 -4.90 1.18 12.14
N GLU A 39 -3.57 1.10 12.25
CA GLU A 39 -2.74 2.24 12.60
C GLU A 39 -1.77 2.61 11.49
N SER A 40 -1.03 1.66 10.94
CA SER A 40 0.04 1.97 9.96
C SER A 40 0.10 0.95 8.86
N ALA A 41 0.29 1.39 7.62
CA ALA A 41 0.76 0.51 6.55
C ALA A 41 2.29 0.36 6.68
N THR A 42 2.78 -0.88 6.81
CA THR A 42 4.18 -1.14 7.18
C THR A 42 5.04 -1.55 5.99
N ASN A 43 4.57 -2.47 5.14
CA ASN A 43 5.30 -2.99 3.98
C ASN A 43 4.36 -3.26 2.81
N VAL A 44 4.97 -3.38 1.62
CA VAL A 44 4.31 -3.71 0.36
C VAL A 44 5.10 -4.76 -0.40
N ALA A 45 4.40 -5.67 -1.09
CA ALA A 45 4.98 -6.58 -2.08
C ALA A 45 4.09 -6.59 -3.32
N ILE A 46 4.69 -6.56 -4.51
CA ILE A 46 3.96 -6.58 -5.79
C ILE A 46 4.43 -7.79 -6.58
N THR A 47 3.51 -8.56 -7.15
CA THR A 47 3.83 -9.71 -8.00
C THR A 47 4.64 -9.22 -9.22
N PRO A 48 5.81 -9.82 -9.50
CA PRO A 48 6.61 -9.41 -10.67
C PRO A 48 5.83 -9.54 -11.98
N GLY A 49 5.86 -8.50 -12.82
CA GLY A 49 5.18 -8.47 -14.13
C GLY A 49 3.65 -8.50 -14.07
N GLY A 50 3.05 -8.19 -12.92
CA GLY A 50 1.60 -8.08 -12.78
C GLY A 50 1.21 -7.01 -11.76
N THR A 51 -0.10 -6.81 -11.59
CA THR A 51 -0.62 -5.78 -10.67
C THR A 51 -0.93 -6.29 -9.29
N ARG A 52 -0.95 -7.60 -9.04
CA ARG A 52 -1.37 -8.10 -7.72
C ARG A 52 -0.37 -7.65 -6.65
N ALA A 53 -0.86 -6.89 -5.68
CA ALA A 53 -0.06 -6.34 -4.60
C ALA A 53 -0.61 -6.75 -3.23
N TYR A 54 0.29 -6.79 -2.25
CA TYR A 54 0.03 -7.10 -0.86
C TYR A 54 0.54 -5.97 0.02
N MET A 55 -0.27 -5.53 0.97
CA MET A 55 0.06 -4.52 1.97
C MET A 55 -0.06 -5.13 3.35
N THR A 56 0.97 -4.98 4.18
CA THR A 56 0.88 -5.30 5.61
C THR A 56 0.47 -4.06 6.39
N VAL A 57 -0.41 -4.25 7.37
CA VAL A 57 -0.95 -3.18 8.21
C VAL A 57 -0.86 -3.59 9.67
N SER A 58 -0.43 -2.70 10.55
CA SER A 58 -0.40 -2.93 11.99
C SER A 58 -1.64 -2.36 12.68
N GLY A 59 -1.98 -2.96 13.83
CA GLY A 59 -2.92 -2.41 14.81
C GLY A 59 -2.73 -3.12 16.16
N PRO A 60 -3.49 -2.74 17.20
CA PRO A 60 -3.36 -3.30 18.55
C PRO A 60 -3.58 -4.81 18.62
N ALA A 61 -4.33 -5.37 17.67
CA ALA A 61 -4.59 -6.81 17.57
C ALA A 61 -3.58 -7.57 16.68
N GLY A 62 -2.52 -6.91 16.20
CA GLY A 62 -1.43 -7.52 15.45
C GLY A 62 -1.32 -7.04 14.00
N GLY A 63 -0.77 -7.91 13.15
CA GLY A 63 -0.54 -7.66 11.73
C GLY A 63 -1.66 -8.20 10.84
N TYR A 64 -2.02 -7.43 9.82
CA TYR A 64 -3.03 -7.77 8.82
C TYR A 64 -2.41 -7.71 7.42
N VAL A 65 -2.93 -8.50 6.48
CA VAL A 65 -2.53 -8.48 5.07
C VAL A 65 -3.74 -8.09 4.22
N TYR A 66 -3.56 -7.09 3.37
CA TYR A 66 -4.53 -6.66 2.36
C TYR A 66 -3.99 -6.94 0.97
N THR A 67 -4.90 -7.20 0.03
CA THR A 67 -4.58 -7.31 -1.40
C THR A 67 -5.23 -6.16 -2.16
N PHE A 68 -4.52 -5.62 -3.14
CA PHE A 68 -4.99 -4.59 -4.05
C PHE A 68 -4.30 -4.72 -5.41
N ASP A 69 -4.77 -3.97 -6.41
CA ASP A 69 -4.10 -3.85 -7.70
C ASP A 69 -3.17 -2.63 -7.71
N ALA A 70 -1.89 -2.88 -7.99
CA ALA A 70 -0.90 -1.86 -8.29
C ALA A 70 -1.26 -1.13 -9.60
N LEU A 71 -0.82 0.12 -9.70
CA LEU A 71 -1.16 1.03 -10.80
C LEU A 71 -0.42 0.72 -12.11
N GLY A 72 0.83 0.26 -12.04
CA GLY A 72 1.65 -0.07 -13.21
C GLY A 72 1.87 -1.57 -13.41
N GLN A 73 2.08 -1.99 -14.66
CA GLN A 73 2.34 -3.38 -15.08
C GLN A 73 3.73 -3.60 -15.67
#